data_AF-A0A964XWT2-F1
#
_entry.id   AF-A0A964XWT2-F1
#
_cell.length_a   1.000
_cell.length_b   1.000
_cell.length_c   1.000
_cell.angle_alpha   90.00
_cell.angle_beta   90.00
_cell.angle_gamma   90.00
#
_symmetry.space_group_name_H-M   'P 1'
#
loop_
_entity.id
_entity.type
_entity.pdbx_description
1 polymer ?
#
loop_
_entity_poly.entity_id
_entity_poly.type
_entity_poly.pdbx_seq_one_letter_code
_entity_poly.pdbx_strand_id
1 'polypeptide(L)' 'MTRNPLVQVRGLSKRFDVSPPWLNRVIEGKPRQLLQAVSEVDFDIERG' A
#
# COMPACT_ATOMS: atom_id res chain seq x y z
N MET A 1 -26.05 -9.29 20.73
CA MET A 1 -25.29 -10.10 19.76
C MET A 1 -24.24 -9.19 19.15
N THR A 2 -22.96 -9.38 19.48
CA THR A 2 -21.87 -8.62 18.87
C THR A 2 -21.74 -9.03 17.41
N ARG A 3 -22.07 -8.12 16.49
CA ARG A 3 -21.84 -8.34 15.05
C ARG A 3 -20.33 -8.39 14.85
N ASN A 4 -19.84 -9.55 14.42
CA ASN A 4 -18.44 -9.70 14.06
C ASN A 4 -18.28 -9.14 12.63
N PRO A 5 -17.30 -8.26 12.36
CA PRO A 5 -17.10 -7.71 11.04
C PRO A 5 -16.87 -8.84 10.02
N LEU A 6 -17.28 -8.60 8.77
CA LEU A 6 -17.02 -9.51 7.67
C LEU A 6 -15.52 -9.63 7.38
N VAL A 7 -14.80 -8.49 7.45
CA VAL A 7 -13.35 -8.42 7.26
C VAL A 7 -12.76 -7.59 8.38
N GLN A 8 -11.67 -8.07 8.97
CA GLN A 8 -10.89 -7.37 9.98
C GLN A 8 -9.45 -7.26 9.51
N VAL A 9 -8.91 -6.05 9.48
CA VAL A 9 -7.53 -5.77 9.10
C VAL A 9 -6.84 -4.97 10.20
N ARG A 10 -5.63 -5.38 10.56
CA ARG A 10 -4.79 -4.70 11.56
C ARG A 10 -3.39 -4.51 11.01
N GLY A 11 -2.80 -3.33 11.20
CA GLY A 11 -1.44 -2.99 10.80
C GLY A 11 -1.19 -3.07 9.30
N LEU A 12 -2.15 -2.69 8.45
CA LEU A 12 -1.95 -2.77 7.01
C LEU A 12 -1.01 -1.67 6.52
N SER A 13 0.06 -2.11 5.87
CA SER A 13 1.03 -1.25 5.20
C SER A 13 1.20 -1.67 3.75
N LYS A 14 1.21 -0.70 2.82
CA LYS A 14 1.41 -0.97 1.39
C LYS A 14 2.33 0.06 0.76
N ARG A 15 3.29 -0.42 -0.02
CA ARG A 15 4.18 0.38 -0.86
C ARG A 15 4.02 0.01 -2.33
N PHE A 16 4.22 0.99 -3.20
CA PHE A 16 4.29 0.80 -4.65
C PHE A 16 5.61 1.31 -5.19
N ASP A 17 6.17 0.59 -6.17
CA ASP A 17 7.25 1.12 -6.98
C ASP A 17 6.63 1.97 -8.10
N VAL A 18 6.87 3.26 -8.02
CA VAL A 18 6.39 4.26 -8.99
C VAL A 18 7.55 4.80 -9.83
N SER A 19 8.67 4.08 -9.84
CA SER A 19 9.84 4.41 -10.65
C SER A 19 9.51 4.45 -12.15
N PRO A 20 10.12 5.37 -12.91
CA PRO A 20 10.18 5.25 -14.36
C PRO A 20 10.79 3.91 -14.80
N PRO A 21 10.53 3.48 -16.05
CA PRO A 21 11.16 2.29 -16.61
C PRO A 21 12.68 2.29 -16.43
N TRP A 22 13.27 1.10 -16.26
CA TRP A 22 14.66 0.94 -15.86
C TRP A 22 15.64 1.70 -16.76
N LEU A 23 15.46 1.62 -18.09
CA LEU A 23 16.38 2.27 -19.04
C LEU A 23 16.41 3.80 -18.86
N ASN A 24 15.24 4.43 -18.75
CA ASN A 24 15.14 5.87 -18.52
C ASN A 24 15.87 6.26 -17.22
N ARG A 25 15.72 5.46 -16.16
CA ARG A 25 16.43 5.73 -14.89
C ARG A 25 17.94 5.67 -15.02
N VAL A 26 18.47 4.69 -15.75
CA VAL A 26 19.93 4.54 -15.92
C VAL A 26 20.50 5.71 -16.71
N ILE A 27 19.85 6.07 -17.83
CA ILE A 27 20.29 7.18 -18.68
C ILE A 27 20.27 8.50 -17.91
N GLU A 28 19.23 8.73 -17.11
CA GLU A 28 19.04 9.98 -16.37
C GLU A 28 19.69 9.96 -14.96
N GLY A 29 20.34 8.87 -14.57
CA GLY A 29 20.95 8.72 -13.23
C GLY A 29 19.96 8.76 -12.07
N LYS A 30 18.69 8.39 -12.28
CA LYS A 30 17.62 8.52 -11.29
C LYS A 30 17.51 7.30 -10.36
N PRO A 31 17.31 7.51 -9.05
CA PRO A 31 17.06 6.43 -8.11
C PRO A 31 15.66 5.82 -8.30
N ARG A 32 15.39 4.70 -7.61
CA ARG A 32 14.03 4.15 -7.52
C ARG A 32 13.13 5.09 -6.71
N GLN A 33 11.86 5.12 -7.05
CA GLN A 33 10.84 5.89 -6.35
C GLN A 33 9.81 4.93 -5.76
N LEU A 34 9.75 4.88 -4.44
CA LEU A 34 8.78 4.06 -3.70
C LEU A 34 7.76 4.98 -3.04
N LEU A 35 6.48 4.74 -3.31
CA LEU A 35 5.36 5.44 -2.69
C LEU A 35 4.79 4.59 -1.54
N GLN A 36 4.73 5.14 -0.33
CA GLN A 36 3.92 4.58 0.74
C GLN A 36 2.45 4.94 0.48
N ALA A 37 1.62 3.94 0.18
CA ALA A 37 0.21 4.15 -0.11
C ALA A 37 -0.64 4.24 1.16
N VAL A 38 -0.38 3.34 2.10
CA VAL A 38 -0.98 3.32 3.44
C VAL A 38 0.04 2.81 4.42
N SER A 39 0.07 3.36 5.64
CA SER A 39 1.01 2.95 6.69
C SER A 39 0.24 2.61 7.96
N GLU A 40 0.42 1.39 8.44
CA GLU A 40 -0.08 0.90 9.75
C GLU A 40 -1.55 1.22 10.00
N VAL A 41 -2.43 0.89 9.06
CA VAL A 41 -3.86 1.18 9.19
C VAL A 41 -4.66 -0.02 9.70
N ASP A 42 -5.60 0.28 10.60
CA ASP A 42 -6.57 -0.66 11.15
C ASP A 42 -7.96 -0.32 10.61
N PHE A 43 -8.69 -1.31 10.10
CA PHE A 43 -10.08 -1.13 9.70
C PHE A 43 -10.87 -2.44 9.71
N ASP A 44 -12.19 -2.29 9.81
CA ASP A 44 -13.17 -3.37 9.79
C ASP A 44 -14.21 -3.10 8.70
N ILE A 45 -14.67 -4.14 8.01
CA ILE A 45 -15.76 -4.08 7.02
C ILE A 45 -16.91 -4.93 7.55
N GLU A 46 -18.08 -4.31 7.73
CA GLU A 46 -19.29 -4.99 8.21
C GLU A 46 -19.98 -5.83 7.12
N ARG A 47 -20.85 -6.75 7.53
CA ARG A 47 -21.80 -7.39 6.59
C ARG A 47 -22.88 -6.37 6.21
N GLY A 48 -23.15 -6.25 4.92
CA GLY A 48 -24.26 -5.47 4.38
C GLY A 48 -25.63 -6.06 4.73
#